data_AF-A0A1G0SF58-F1
#
_entry.id   AF-A0A1G0SF58-F1
#
_cell.length_a   1.000
_cell.length_b   1.000
_cell.length_c   1.000
_cell.angle_alpha   90.00
_cell.angle_beta   90.00
_cell.angle_gamma   90.00
#
_symmetry.space_group_name_H-M   'P 1'
#
loop_
_entity.id
_entity.type
_entity.pdbx_description
1 polymer ?
#
loop_
_entity_poly.entity_id
_entity_poly.type
_entity_poly.pdbx_seq_one_letter_code
_entity_poly.pdbx_strand_id
1 'polypeptide(L)'
;MILLKMNGTYHNEGRIVLDMNKTIEWKELSSEKFPELPHNSNVEITITFNESDFLSGKNGIVWATYDSRQVEVIHSALIAQHLNSEIKNIGFGKENMFLINITNGSDINEAIDFIWRSDSGLRLKPDWTYPDRETNKSFELWLNGQ
;
A
#
# COMPACT_ATOMS: atom_id res chain seq x y z
N MET A 1 -6.15 4.43 8.86
CA MET A 1 -6.71 4.92 7.59
C MET A 1 -5.53 5.43 6.76
N ILE A 2 -5.27 4.88 5.57
CA ILE A 2 -4.19 5.39 4.72
C ILE A 2 -4.75 6.52 3.87
N LEU A 3 -4.07 7.67 3.87
CA LEU A 3 -4.49 8.88 3.18
C LEU A 3 -3.40 9.31 2.21
N LEU A 4 -3.63 9.13 0.91
CA LEU A 4 -2.76 9.64 -0.13
C LEU A 4 -3.25 10.99 -0.59
N LYS A 5 -2.35 11.97 -0.59
CA LYS A 5 -2.61 13.32 -1.10
C LYS A 5 -1.82 13.56 -2.36
N MET A 6 -2.49 14.04 -3.40
CA MET A 6 -1.84 14.47 -4.63
C MET A 6 -2.37 15.83 -5.00
N ASN A 7 -1.46 16.73 -5.40
CA ASN A 7 -1.84 18.03 -5.89
C ASN A 7 -1.80 18.03 -7.42
N GLY A 8 -2.60 18.92 -8.00
CA GLY A 8 -2.67 19.11 -9.42
C GLY A 8 -3.37 20.40 -9.81
N THR A 9 -3.51 20.57 -11.12
CA THR A 9 -4.10 21.75 -11.73
C THR A 9 -5.33 21.35 -12.54
N TYR A 10 -6.44 22.05 -12.31
CA TYR A 10 -7.67 21.88 -13.07
C TYR A 10 -7.66 22.73 -14.35
N HIS A 11 -8.10 22.11 -15.44
CA HIS A 11 -8.30 22.75 -16.74
C HIS A 11 -9.76 22.69 -17.17
N ASN A 12 -10.19 23.70 -17.93
CA ASN A 12 -11.57 24.07 -18.27
C ASN A 12 -12.38 23.00 -19.03
N GLU A 13 -11.76 21.88 -19.36
CA GLU A 13 -12.35 20.73 -20.05
C GLU A 13 -12.65 19.57 -19.09
N GLY A 14 -12.56 19.80 -17.77
CA GLY A 14 -12.68 18.72 -16.80
C GLY A 14 -11.42 17.87 -16.70
N ARG A 15 -10.25 18.39 -17.06
CA ARG A 15 -8.96 17.68 -16.90
C ARG A 15 -8.26 18.11 -15.64
N ILE A 16 -7.79 17.14 -14.86
CA ILE A 16 -6.91 17.37 -13.72
C ILE A 16 -5.53 16.82 -14.05
N VAL A 17 -4.53 17.69 -14.08
CA VAL A 17 -3.13 17.33 -14.31
C VAL A 17 -2.41 17.31 -12.97
N LEU A 18 -1.99 16.11 -12.54
CA LEU A 18 -1.25 15.92 -11.29
C LEU A 18 0.25 16.19 -11.47
N ASP A 19 0.96 16.46 -10.37
CA ASP A 19 2.40 16.78 -10.34
C ASP A 19 3.33 15.73 -11.00
N MET A 20 2.84 14.52 -11.29
CA MET A 20 3.57 13.46 -12.01
C MET A 20 3.22 13.36 -13.52
N ASN A 21 2.63 14.40 -14.11
CA ASN A 21 2.05 14.38 -15.46
C ASN A 21 1.01 13.26 -15.67
N LYS A 22 0.42 12.75 -14.59
CA LYS A 22 -0.74 11.87 -14.68
C LYS A 22 -1.96 12.76 -14.88
N THR A 23 -2.74 12.46 -15.91
CA THR A 23 -3.99 13.15 -16.20
C THR A 23 -5.15 12.29 -15.72
N ILE A 24 -6.07 12.90 -15.00
CA ILE A 24 -7.36 12.31 -14.64
C ILE A 24 -8.44 13.14 -15.33
N GLU A 25 -9.31 12.46 -16.08
CA GLU A 25 -10.48 13.09 -16.68
C GLU A 25 -11.62 13.11 -15.66
N TRP A 26 -12.36 14.21 -15.53
CA TRP A 26 -13.42 14.36 -14.52
C TRP A 26 -14.47 13.24 -14.58
N LYS A 27 -14.78 12.81 -15.81
CA LYS A 27 -15.71 11.70 -16.08
C LYS A 27 -15.28 10.36 -15.45
N GLU A 28 -14.00 10.20 -15.09
CA GLU A 28 -13.47 9.02 -14.41
C GLU A 28 -13.69 9.10 -12.89
N LEU A 29 -13.91 10.31 -12.35
CA LEU A 29 -14.15 10.55 -10.93
C LEU A 29 -15.65 10.64 -10.61
N SER A 30 -16.45 11.20 -11.52
CA SER A 30 -17.88 11.40 -11.33
C SER A 30 -18.64 11.34 -12.65
N SER A 31 -19.87 10.81 -12.60
CA SER A 31 -20.83 10.88 -13.70
C SER A 31 -21.55 12.23 -13.80
N GLU A 32 -21.35 13.11 -12.82
CA GLU A 32 -21.94 14.45 -12.80
C GLU A 32 -21.17 15.45 -13.69
N LYS A 33 -21.83 16.57 -14.02
CA LYS A 33 -21.19 17.68 -14.75
C LYS A 33 -19.99 18.19 -13.93
N PHE A 34 -18.87 18.46 -14.59
CA PHE A 34 -17.71 19.05 -13.93
C PHE A 34 -18.01 20.47 -13.41
N PRO A 35 -17.40 20.87 -12.30
CA PRO A 35 -17.62 22.19 -11.70
C PRO A 35 -17.04 23.31 -12.57
N GLU A 36 -17.70 24.46 -12.58
CA GLU A 36 -17.20 25.67 -13.23
C GLU A 36 -16.14 26.33 -12.35
N LEU A 37 -14.91 25.81 -12.43
CA LEU A 37 -13.74 26.34 -11.72
C LEU A 37 -12.92 27.25 -12.64
N PRO A 38 -12.27 28.30 -12.11
CA PRO A 38 -11.30 29.09 -12.87
C PRO A 38 -10.21 28.22 -13.49
N HIS A 39 -9.73 28.59 -14.68
CA HIS A 39 -8.60 27.91 -15.29
C HIS A 39 -7.38 27.94 -14.37
N ASN A 40 -6.65 26.83 -14.30
CA ASN A 40 -5.51 26.63 -13.42
C ASN A 40 -5.85 26.66 -11.92
N SER A 41 -7.09 26.33 -11.54
CA SER A 41 -7.42 26.12 -10.13
C SER A 41 -6.59 24.97 -9.55
N ASN A 42 -6.08 25.17 -8.34
CA ASN A 42 -5.39 24.11 -7.60
C ASN A 42 -6.41 23.07 -7.13
N VAL A 43 -6.10 21.79 -7.32
CA VAL A 43 -6.91 20.66 -6.87
C VAL A 43 -6.06 19.76 -5.98
N GLU A 44 -6.58 19.46 -4.80
CA GLU A 44 -6.08 18.39 -3.95
C GLU A 44 -6.97 17.15 -4.14
N ILE A 45 -6.38 16.04 -4.57
CA ILE A 45 -7.03 14.73 -4.58
C ILE A 45 -6.60 13.98 -3.34
N THR A 46 -7.57 13.55 -2.55
CA THR A 46 -7.36 12.69 -1.39
C THR A 46 -7.92 11.31 -1.67
N ILE A 47 -7.07 10.29 -1.71
CA ILE A 47 -7.48 8.88 -1.81
C ILE A 47 -7.38 8.28 -0.42
N THR A 48 -8.51 7.76 0.07
CA THR A 48 -8.58 7.12 1.38
C THR A 48 -8.76 5.62 1.20
N PHE A 49 -7.94 4.84 1.90
CA PHE A 49 -8.09 3.39 1.95
C PHE A 49 -8.48 2.95 3.35
N ASN A 50 -9.40 1.98 3.41
CA ASN A 50 -9.74 1.32 4.65
C ASN A 50 -8.62 0.35 5.04
N GLU A 51 -8.10 0.47 6.25
CA GLU A 51 -7.08 -0.44 6.77
C GLU A 51 -7.55 -1.90 6.78
N SER A 52 -8.85 -2.13 7.00
CA SER A 52 -9.41 -3.49 6.95
C SER A 52 -9.20 -4.18 5.61
N ASP A 53 -9.16 -3.42 4.51
CA ASP A 53 -8.95 -3.99 3.18
C ASP A 53 -7.53 -4.54 3.02
N PHE A 54 -6.52 -3.92 3.65
CA PHE A 54 -5.14 -4.43 3.65
C PHE A 54 -4.91 -5.55 4.67
N LEU A 55 -5.68 -5.57 5.76
CA LEU A 55 -5.61 -6.61 6.79
C LEU A 55 -6.40 -7.87 6.43
N SER A 56 -7.17 -7.83 5.34
CA SER A 56 -8.04 -8.94 4.90
C SER A 56 -7.35 -9.95 3.98
N GLY A 57 -6.15 -9.66 3.47
CA GLY A 57 -5.51 -10.52 2.47
C GLY A 57 -6.13 -10.43 1.08
N LYS A 58 -6.94 -9.39 0.81
CA LYS A 58 -7.63 -9.21 -0.46
C LYS A 58 -6.66 -9.27 -1.64
N ASN A 59 -7.04 -10.01 -2.68
CA ASN A 59 -6.20 -10.29 -3.85
C ASN A 59 -4.87 -10.98 -3.54
N GLY A 60 -4.74 -11.65 -2.38
CA GLY A 60 -3.54 -12.35 -1.95
C GLY A 60 -2.49 -11.46 -1.28
N ILE A 61 -2.71 -10.14 -1.18
CA ILE A 61 -1.74 -9.23 -0.58
C ILE A 61 -1.85 -9.29 0.93
N VAL A 62 -0.78 -9.76 1.59
CA VAL A 62 -0.75 -9.96 3.05
C VAL A 62 0.22 -9.01 3.76
N TRP A 63 1.08 -8.31 3.03
CA TRP A 63 2.04 -7.35 3.56
C TRP A 63 2.45 -6.30 2.52
N ALA A 64 2.78 -5.10 2.96
CA ALA A 64 3.50 -4.11 2.17
C ALA A 64 4.53 -3.37 3.02
N THR A 65 5.62 -2.95 2.39
CA THR A 65 6.68 -2.18 3.03
C THR A 65 7.53 -1.46 2.00
N TYR A 66 8.17 -0.37 2.43
CA TYR A 66 9.21 0.31 1.67
C TYR A 66 10.62 -0.25 1.97
N ASP A 67 10.75 -1.09 3.00
CA ASP A 67 12.03 -1.68 3.41
C ASP A 67 12.26 -3.04 2.72
N SER A 68 13.27 -3.09 1.85
CA SER A 68 13.63 -4.32 1.15
C SER A 68 14.09 -5.44 2.09
N ARG A 69 14.68 -5.12 3.25
CA ARG A 69 15.09 -6.13 4.23
C ARG A 69 13.86 -6.81 4.83
N GLN A 70 12.85 -6.02 5.15
CA GLN A 70 11.63 -6.53 5.76
C GLN A 70 10.87 -7.45 4.81
N VAL A 71 10.73 -7.08 3.54
CA VAL A 71 10.01 -7.92 2.58
C VAL A 71 10.72 -9.26 2.34
N GLU A 72 12.05 -9.26 2.23
CA GLU A 72 12.85 -10.47 2.03
C GLU A 72 12.80 -11.41 3.23
N VAL A 73 12.86 -10.87 4.46
CA VAL A 73 12.75 -11.66 5.69
C VAL A 73 11.39 -12.33 5.80
N ILE A 74 10.30 -11.58 5.58
CA ILE A 74 8.96 -12.15 5.68
C ILE A 74 8.73 -13.18 4.57
N HIS A 75 9.15 -12.89 3.33
CA HIS A 75 9.05 -13.82 2.21
C HIS A 75 9.79 -15.13 2.46
N SER A 76 11.05 -15.04 2.92
CA SER A 76 11.85 -16.22 3.26
C SER A 76 11.22 -17.05 4.38
N ALA A 77 10.66 -16.39 5.39
CA ALA A 77 10.00 -17.06 6.50
C ALA A 77 8.71 -17.79 6.06
N LEU A 78 7.92 -17.18 5.16
CA LEU A 78 6.75 -17.82 4.57
C LEU A 78 7.13 -19.08 3.77
N ILE A 79 8.16 -18.99 2.93
CA ILE A 79 8.67 -20.15 2.18
C ILE A 79 9.10 -21.27 3.14
N ALA A 80 9.75 -20.95 4.26
CA ALA A 80 10.15 -21.93 5.26
C ALA A 80 8.96 -22.62 5.95
N GLN A 81 7.80 -21.97 5.99
CA GLN A 81 6.53 -22.56 6.44
C GLN A 81 5.77 -23.28 5.33
N HIS A 82 6.37 -23.47 4.16
CA HIS A 82 5.72 -24.02 2.96
C HIS A 82 4.56 -23.17 2.41
N LEU A 83 4.54 -21.87 2.74
CA LEU A 83 3.56 -20.91 2.22
C LEU A 83 4.13 -20.23 0.97
N ASN A 84 3.58 -20.57 -0.20
CA ASN A 84 4.04 -20.02 -1.47
C ASN A 84 3.65 -18.54 -1.60
N SER A 85 4.66 -17.70 -1.77
CA SER A 85 4.48 -16.25 -1.90
C SER A 85 5.43 -15.62 -2.91
N GLU A 86 5.03 -14.47 -3.43
CA GLU A 86 5.76 -13.66 -4.39
C GLU A 86 5.99 -12.25 -3.84
N ILE A 87 7.14 -11.67 -4.16
CA ILE A 87 7.40 -10.25 -3.93
C ILE A 87 7.04 -9.46 -5.19
N LYS A 88 6.12 -8.51 -5.08
CA LYS A 88 5.79 -7.57 -6.15
C LYS A 88 6.36 -6.19 -5.81
N ASN A 89 7.09 -5.60 -6.74
CA ASN A 89 7.54 -4.22 -6.63
C ASN A 89 6.58 -3.32 -7.41
N ILE A 90 5.97 -2.36 -6.72
CA ILE A 90 5.08 -1.35 -7.31
C ILE A 90 5.73 0.03 -7.22
N GLY A 91 5.90 0.66 -8.38
CA GLY A 91 6.40 2.04 -8.46
C GLY A 91 5.29 3.04 -8.10
N PHE A 92 5.52 3.82 -7.05
CA PHE A 92 4.71 4.96 -6.63
C PHE A 92 5.52 6.25 -6.83
N GLY A 93 5.47 6.80 -8.04
CA GLY A 93 6.18 8.03 -8.39
C GLY A 93 7.70 7.86 -8.34
N LYS A 94 8.36 8.50 -7.36
CA LYS A 94 9.82 8.37 -7.15
C LYS A 94 10.19 7.20 -6.23
N GLU A 95 9.21 6.50 -5.68
CA GLU A 95 9.41 5.49 -4.65
C GLU A 95 8.96 4.11 -5.11
N ASN A 96 9.58 3.09 -4.54
CA ASN A 96 9.23 1.69 -4.76
C ASN A 96 8.65 1.12 -3.47
N MET A 97 7.47 0.53 -3.56
CA MET A 97 6.86 -0.22 -2.47
C MET A 97 6.89 -1.71 -2.82
N PHE A 98 7.25 -2.54 -1.85
CA PHE A 98 7.25 -3.99 -1.98
C PHE A 98 5.99 -4.57 -1.36
N LEU A 99 5.36 -5.51 -2.06
CA LEU A 99 4.18 -6.25 -1.61
C LEU A 99 4.50 -7.73 -1.51
N ILE A 100 3.94 -8.41 -0.51
CA ILE A 100 3.94 -9.87 -0.44
C ILE A 100 2.58 -10.38 -0.88
N ASN A 101 2.59 -11.22 -1.92
CA ASN A 101 1.41 -11.82 -2.50
C ASN A 101 1.42 -13.34 -2.31
N ILE A 102 0.45 -13.89 -1.60
CA ILE A 102 0.25 -15.34 -1.49
C ILE A 102 -0.37 -15.85 -2.79
N THR A 103 0.24 -16.85 -3.40
CA THR A 103 -0.20 -17.36 -4.71
C THR A 103 -1.42 -18.28 -4.62
N ASN A 104 -1.57 -18.98 -3.49
CA ASN A 104 -2.69 -19.85 -3.21
C ASN A 104 -3.67 -19.20 -2.22
N GLY A 105 -4.92 -19.01 -2.66
CA GLY A 105 -5.94 -18.32 -1.88
C GLY A 105 -6.28 -19.00 -0.53
N SER A 106 -6.12 -20.32 -0.42
CA SER A 106 -6.38 -21.03 0.84
C SER A 106 -5.39 -20.67 1.96
N ASP A 107 -4.20 -20.23 1.58
CA ASP A 107 -3.06 -20.07 2.48
C ASP A 107 -2.96 -18.63 3.01
N ILE A 108 -3.84 -17.74 2.53
CA ILE A 108 -3.84 -16.31 2.89
C ILE A 108 -4.01 -16.11 4.39
N ASN A 109 -4.99 -16.77 5.02
CA ASN A 109 -5.23 -16.60 6.46
C ASN A 109 -4.07 -17.17 7.28
N GLU A 110 -3.51 -18.31 6.87
CA GLU A 110 -2.36 -18.91 7.54
C GLU A 110 -1.12 -17.99 7.45
N ALA A 111 -0.89 -17.37 6.29
CA ALA A 111 0.18 -16.39 6.13
C ALA A 111 -0.04 -15.15 6.99
N ILE A 112 -1.26 -14.60 7.02
CA ILE A 112 -1.61 -13.46 7.89
C ILE A 112 -1.38 -13.83 9.36
N ASP A 113 -1.83 -15.00 9.77
CA ASP A 113 -1.68 -15.48 11.14
C ASP A 113 -0.19 -15.65 11.48
N PHE A 114 0.59 -16.28 10.61
CA PHE A 114 2.03 -16.46 10.80
C PHE A 114 2.80 -15.14 10.85
N ILE A 115 2.43 -14.14 10.04
CA ILE A 115 3.13 -12.86 10.03
C ILE A 115 2.85 -12.08 11.32
N TRP A 116 1.59 -12.00 11.76
CA TRP A 116 1.23 -11.02 12.79
C TRP A 116 0.15 -11.39 13.82
N ARG A 117 -0.68 -12.41 13.62
CA ARG A 117 -1.74 -12.77 14.62
C ARG A 117 -1.32 -13.88 15.57
N SER A 118 -0.45 -14.78 15.13
CA SER A 118 0.00 -15.94 15.91
C SER A 118 1.21 -15.61 16.77
N ASP A 119 1.20 -16.08 18.01
CA ASP A 119 2.35 -16.00 18.93
C ASP A 119 3.51 -16.94 18.55
N SER A 120 3.26 -17.96 17.72
CA SER A 120 4.31 -18.83 17.16
C SER A 120 4.92 -18.29 15.87
N GLY A 121 4.40 -17.18 15.36
CA GLY A 121 4.80 -16.56 14.11
C GLY A 121 5.91 -15.51 14.27
N LEU A 122 6.02 -14.62 13.28
CA LEU A 122 6.97 -13.50 13.31
C LEU A 122 6.55 -12.40 14.30
N ARG A 123 5.25 -12.33 14.64
CA ARG A 123 4.66 -11.33 15.55
C ARG A 123 4.92 -9.89 15.11
N LEU A 124 5.13 -9.69 13.81
CA LEU A 124 5.37 -8.37 13.22
C LEU A 124 4.07 -7.62 13.15
N LYS A 125 3.95 -6.51 13.87
CA LYS A 125 2.71 -5.73 13.81
C LYS A 125 2.65 -4.99 12.47
N PRO A 126 1.53 -5.15 11.73
CA PRO A 126 1.28 -4.31 10.58
C PRO A 126 1.20 -2.88 11.08
N ASP A 127 2.05 -2.03 10.54
CA ASP A 127 1.97 -0.60 10.76
C ASP A 127 2.09 0.00 9.37
N TRP A 128 0.91 0.29 8.83
CA TRP A 128 0.72 0.79 7.47
C TRP A 128 0.73 2.31 7.44
N THR A 129 1.11 2.95 8.56
CA THR A 129 0.98 4.39 8.82
C THR A 129 2.32 5.09 9.02
N TYR A 130 3.39 4.61 8.37
CA TYR A 130 4.69 5.27 8.43
C TYR A 130 4.81 6.40 7.41
N PRO A 131 5.33 7.58 7.81
CA PRO A 131 5.85 8.57 6.88
C PRO A 131 6.92 7.95 5.97
N ASP A 132 7.09 8.53 4.77
CA ASP A 132 8.11 8.09 3.82
C ASP A 132 9.47 7.87 4.50
N ARG A 133 10.06 6.68 4.30
CA ARG A 133 11.39 6.26 4.81
C ARG A 133 11.49 5.94 6.30
N GLU A 134 10.38 5.92 7.04
CA GLU A 134 10.39 5.36 8.40
C GLU A 134 10.30 3.82 8.37
N THR A 135 11.11 3.19 9.22
CA THR A 135 11.16 1.73 9.39
C THR A 135 10.01 1.24 10.25
N ASN A 136 9.53 0.03 9.98
CA ASN A 136 8.52 -0.58 10.84
C ASN A 136 9.09 -0.80 12.26
N LYS A 137 8.52 -0.12 13.25
CA LYS A 137 9.00 -0.18 14.65
C LYS A 137 8.91 -1.59 15.21
N SER A 138 7.85 -2.34 14.86
CA SER A 138 7.74 -3.75 15.26
C SER A 138 8.85 -4.60 14.66
N PHE A 139 9.26 -4.31 13.43
CA PHE A 139 10.36 -5.01 12.77
C PHE A 139 11.72 -4.67 13.38
N GLU A 140 11.97 -3.39 13.69
CA GLU A 140 13.20 -2.99 14.38
C GLU A 140 13.29 -3.57 15.79
N LEU A 141 12.18 -3.60 16.54
CA LEU A 141 12.14 -4.29 17.84
C LEU A 141 12.42 -5.79 17.68
N TRP A 142 11.80 -6.42 16.69
CA TRP A 142 12.00 -7.84 16.38
C TRP A 142 13.45 -8.17 16.03
N LEU A 143 14.11 -7.33 15.21
CA LEU A 143 15.54 -7.47 14.89
C LEU A 143 16.43 -7.35 16.13
N ASN A 144 16.01 -6.57 17.12
CA ASN A 144 16.71 -6.38 18.39
C ASN A 144 16.33 -7.42 19.46
N GLY A 145 15.49 -8.41 19.13
CA GLY A 145 15.06 -9.47 20.04
C GLY A 145 14.10 -9.02 21.14
N GLN A 146 13.34 -7.95 20.90
CA GLN A 146 12.33 -7.40 21.82
C GLN A 146 10.91 -7.82 21.44
#